data_AF-A0A7G1IEY8-F1
#
_entry.id   AF-A0A7G1IEY8-F1
#
_cell.length_a   1.000
_cell.length_b   1.000
_cell.length_c   1.000
_cell.angle_alpha   90.00
_cell.angle_beta   90.00
_cell.angle_gamma   90.00
#
_symmetry.space_group_name_H-M   'P 1'
#
loop_
_entity.id
_entity.type
_entity.pdbx_description
1 polymer ?
#
loop_
_entity_poly.entity_id
_entity_poly.type
_entity_poly.pdbx_seq_one_letter_code
_entity_poly.pdbx_strand_id
1 'polypeptide(L)' 'MWAEALQAHQDEAIAIQSEEVYERYMKYLTGCAKLFRDGYIDVNQFTLQK' A
#
# COMPACT_ATOMS: atom_id res chain seq x y z
N MET A 1 -4.45 0.36 7.81
CA MET A 1 -3.15 0.14 8.47
C MET A 1 -1.94 0.78 7.78
N TRP A 2 -1.63 0.55 6.48
CA TRP A 2 -0.50 1.28 5.84
C TRP A 2 -0.86 2.67 5.29
N ALA A 3 -1.94 2.77 4.50
CA ALA A 3 -2.36 4.06 3.95
C ALA A 3 -2.75 5.07 5.05
N GLU A 4 -3.46 4.62 6.08
CA GLU A 4 -3.83 5.46 7.25
C GLU A 4 -2.60 5.98 8.00
N ALA A 5 -1.58 5.13 8.20
CA ALA A 5 -0.34 5.55 8.85
C ALA A 5 0.42 6.56 7.97
N LEU A 6 0.52 6.33 6.67
CA LEU A 6 1.13 7.28 5.75
C LEU A 6 0.39 8.63 5.73
N GLN A 7 -0.94 8.60 5.75
CA GLN A 7 -1.77 9.80 5.81
C GLN A 7 -1.59 10.57 7.14
N ALA A 8 -1.47 9.87 8.26
CA ALA A 8 -1.23 10.49 9.57
C ALA A 8 0.13 11.20 9.65
N HIS A 9 1.10 10.79 8.83
CA HIS A 9 2.44 11.39 8.74
C HIS A 9 2.68 12.11 7.40
N GLN A 10 1.63 12.68 6.80
CA GLN A 10 1.69 13.31 5.48
C GLN A 10 2.79 14.37 5.38
N ASP A 11 2.83 15.34 6.31
CA ASP A 11 3.78 16.46 6.25
C ASP A 11 5.24 15.96 6.33
N GLU A 12 5.51 15.00 7.21
CA GLU A 12 6.83 14.36 7.34
C GLU A 12 7.20 13.59 6.07
N ALA A 13 6.27 12.84 5.49
CA ALA A 13 6.50 12.07 4.27
C ALA A 13 6.78 12.97 3.06
N ILE A 14 6.08 14.10 2.94
CA ILE A 14 6.31 15.10 1.90
C ILE A 14 7.67 15.76 2.10
N ALA A 15 8.03 16.11 3.35
CA ALA A 15 9.31 16.75 3.67
C ALA A 15 10.51 15.83 3.40
N ILE A 16 10.36 14.52 3.63
CA ILE A 16 11.42 13.53 3.37
C ILE A 16 11.66 13.32 1.88
N GLN A 17 10.61 13.40 1.06
CA GLN A 17 10.73 13.13 -0.37
C GLN A 17 10.06 14.19 -1.25
N SER A 18 8.75 14.05 -1.53
CA SER A 18 7.98 15.06 -2.27
C SER A 18 6.49 14.75 -2.21
N GLU A 19 5.66 15.77 -2.48
CA GLU A 19 4.21 15.63 -2.63
C GLU A 19 3.86 14.62 -3.74
N GLU A 20 4.56 14.66 -4.89
CA GLU A 20 4.37 13.71 -5.98
C GLU A 20 4.59 12.25 -5.52
N VAL A 21 5.62 12.01 -4.72
CA VAL A 21 5.91 10.66 -4.22
C VAL A 21 4.88 10.23 -3.19
N TYR A 22 4.49 11.11 -2.27
CA TYR A 22 3.42 10.84 -1.30
C TYR A 22 2.13 10.42 -2.00
N GLU A 23 1.65 11.21 -2.97
CA GLU A 23 0.44 10.94 -3.74
C GLU A 23 0.52 9.62 -4.50
N ARG A 24 1.69 9.30 -5.07
CA ARG A 24 1.92 8.02 -5.74
C ARG A 24 1.78 6.83 -4.79
N TYR A 25 2.32 6.92 -3.57
CA TYR A 25 2.17 5.87 -2.57
C TYR A 25 0.74 5.77 -2.05
N MET A 26 0.04 6.89 -1.84
CA MET A 26 -1.36 6.90 -1.45
C MET A 26 -2.24 6.21 -2.49
N LYS A 27 -2.04 6.52 -3.78
CA LYS A 27 -2.74 5.85 -4.89
C LYS A 27 -2.44 4.34 -4.93
N TYR A 28 -1.18 3.96 -4.77
CA TYR A 28 -0.76 2.55 -4.78
C TYR A 28 -1.41 1.76 -3.63
N LEU A 29 -1.26 2.24 -2.38
CA LEU A 29 -1.73 1.53 -1.19
C LEU A 29 -3.25 1.38 -1.17
N THR A 30 -3.99 2.43 -1.53
CA THR A 30 -5.46 2.39 -1.57
C THR A 30 -5.99 1.55 -2.73
N GLY A 31 -5.33 1.61 -3.89
CA GLY A 31 -5.67 0.80 -5.07
C GLY A 31 -5.44 -0.69 -4.85
N CYS A 32 -4.28 -1.10 -4.33
CA CYS A 32 -3.96 -2.50 -4.07
C CYS A 32 -4.99 -3.16 -3.14
N ALA A 33 -5.43 -2.46 -2.09
CA ALA A 33 -6.40 -2.99 -1.15
C ALA A 33 -7.74 -3.37 -1.81
N LYS A 34 -8.16 -2.67 -2.88
CA LYS A 34 -9.35 -3.02 -3.66
C LYS A 34 -9.15 -4.33 -4.44
N LEU A 35 -7.98 -4.49 -5.08
CA LEU A 35 -7.68 -5.68 -5.89
C LEU A 35 -7.68 -6.97 -5.06
N PHE A 36 -7.17 -6.92 -3.83
CA PHE A 36 -7.26 -8.06 -2.89
C PHE A 36 -8.70 -8.32 -2.44
N ARG A 37 -9.48 -7.28 -2.10
CA ARG A 37 -10.88 -7.45 -1.67
C ARG A 37 -11.79 -8.01 -2.76
N ASP A 38 -11.54 -7.67 -4.01
CA ASP A 38 -12.31 -8.16 -5.16
C ASP A 38 -11.86 -9.57 -5.62
N GLY A 39 -10.82 -10.14 -4.99
CA GLY A 39 -10.27 -11.45 -5.36
C GLY A 39 -9.48 -11.45 -6.68
N TYR A 40 -9.12 -10.28 -7.20
CA TYR A 40 -8.29 -10.17 -8.41
C TYR A 40 -6.83 -10.56 -8.14
N ILE A 41 -6.38 -10.39 -6.89
CA ILE A 41 -5.05 -10.80 -6.41
C ILE A 41 -5.24 -11.59 -5.12
N ASP A 42 -4.41 -12.63 -4.94
CA ASP A 42 -4.40 -13.47 -3.74
C ASP A 42 -2.98 -13.71 -3.22
N VAL A 43 -2.85 -14.05 -1.94
CA VAL A 43 -1.59 -14.39 -1.28
C VAL A 43 -1.67 -15.83 -0.80
N ASN A 44 -0.83 -16.68 -1.37
CA ASN A 44 -0.86 -18.11 -1.11
C ASN A 44 0.35 -18.55 -0.28
N GLN A 45 0.10 -19.42 0.70
CA GLN A 45 1.14 -20.06 1.48
C GLN A 45 1.23 -21.54 1.09
N PHE A 46 2.27 -21.88 0.33
CA PHE A 46 2.52 -23.27 -0.07
C PHE A 46 3.44 -23.95 0.94
N THR A 47 3.03 -25.12 1.40
CA THR A 47 3.91 -26.05 2.11
C THR A 47 4.11 -27.26 1.22
N LEU A 48 5.35 -27.45 0.74
CA LEU A 48 5.69 -28.49 -0.22
C LEU A 48 6.35 -29.69 0.49
N GLN A 49 6.03 -30.90 0.04
CA GLN A 49 6.66 -32.18 0.45
C GLN A 49 7.17 -32.91 -0.80
N LYS A 50 8.10 -33.85 -0.61
CA LYS A 50 8.73 -34.62 -1.70
C LYS A 50 7.85 -35.75 -2.21
#